data_AF-A0A1Q3V2L9-F1
#
_entry.id   AF-A0A1Q3V2L9-F1
#
_cell.length_a   1.000
_cell.length_b   1.000
_cell.length_c   1.000
_cell.angle_alpha   90.00
_cell.angle_beta   90.00
_cell.angle_gamma   90.00
#
_symmetry.space_group_name_H-M   'P 1'
#
loop_
_entity.id
_entity.type
_entity.pdbx_description
1 polymer ?
#
loop_
_entity_poly.entity_id
_entity_poly.type
_entity_poly.pdbx_seq_one_letter_code
_entity_poly.pdbx_strand_id
1 'polypeptide(L)'
;MSRRDRDRKYPAAENCPFHPSGHHGQVMTSNGPDVRVRGFSCQIVKRYEDLAKESRFAGHTMLAEQYTQHADHYTRVATGAA
;
A
#
# COMPACT_ATOMS: atom_id res chain seq x y z
N MET A 1 31.30 -5.53 -31.34
CA MET A 1 30.83 -6.74 -30.63
C MET A 1 30.38 -6.35 -29.23
N SER A 2 29.07 -6.22 -29.08
CA SER A 2 28.34 -5.63 -27.96
C SER A 2 28.52 -6.37 -26.64
N ARG A 3 29.12 -5.71 -25.64
CA ARG A 3 29.18 -6.19 -24.26
C ARG A 3 28.18 -5.43 -23.39
N ARG A 4 26.95 -5.97 -23.35
CA ARG A 4 26.05 -5.92 -22.19
C ARG A 4 25.74 -4.53 -21.60
N ASP A 5 25.23 -3.62 -22.43
CA ASP A 5 24.31 -2.56 -21.96
C ASP A 5 22.96 -3.20 -21.61
N ARG A 6 22.95 -3.94 -20.51
CA ARG A 6 21.72 -4.33 -19.84
C ARG A 6 21.64 -3.48 -18.58
N ASP A 7 21.59 -2.17 -18.79
CA ASP A 7 21.15 -1.17 -17.82
C ASP A 7 19.66 -1.40 -17.54
N ARG A 8 19.36 -2.57 -16.97
CA ARG A 8 18.07 -2.94 -16.38
C ARG A 8 18.06 -2.38 -14.96
N LYS A 9 18.36 -1.08 -14.87
CA LYS A 9 18.29 -0.26 -13.67
C LYS A 9 17.05 0.60 -13.91
N TYR A 10 15.85 0.16 -13.57
CA TYR A 10 15.32 -0.14 -12.24
C TYR A 10 14.10 -1.09 -12.37
N PRO A 11 13.71 -1.79 -11.30
CA PRO A 11 12.55 -1.26 -10.59
C PRO A 11 12.82 -1.24 -9.10
N ALA A 12 13.07 -0.05 -8.55
CA ALA A 12 12.97 0.21 -7.12
C ALA A 12 11.49 0.18 -6.70
N ALA A 13 10.83 -0.99 -6.84
CA ALA A 13 9.38 -1.13 -6.75
C ALA A 13 8.90 -1.97 -5.56
N GLU A 14 9.67 -2.03 -4.47
CA GLU A 14 9.28 -2.84 -3.30
C GLU A 14 9.25 -2.06 -1.98
N ASN A 15 9.81 -0.86 -1.95
CA ASN A 15 9.53 0.13 -0.93
C ASN A 15 9.09 1.39 -1.63
N CYS A 16 7.89 1.86 -1.29
CA CYS A 16 7.27 3.02 -1.91
C CYS A 16 8.29 4.16 -2.05
N PRO A 17 8.49 4.68 -3.28
CA PRO A 17 9.55 5.63 -3.53
C PRO A 17 9.26 6.95 -2.80
N PHE A 18 10.08 7.19 -1.77
CA PHE A 18 10.29 8.49 -1.17
C PHE A 18 10.75 9.47 -2.26
N HIS A 19 9.84 10.31 -2.73
CA HIS A 19 10.18 11.46 -3.57
C HIS A 19 10.73 12.57 -2.66
N PRO A 20 11.92 13.14 -2.94
CA PRO A 20 12.60 14.12 -2.08
C PRO A 20 11.92 15.50 -2.00
N SER A 21 10.70 15.63 -2.49
CA SER A 21 9.92 16.87 -2.48
C SER A 21 8.44 16.55 -2.28
N GLY A 22 8.00 16.45 -1.02
CA GLY A 22 6.66 16.94 -0.70
C GLY A 22 5.60 16.00 -0.11
N HIS A 23 5.91 14.83 0.45
CA HIS A 23 5.00 14.20 1.42
C HIS A 23 5.79 13.54 2.54
N HIS A 24 5.84 14.22 3.69
CA HIS A 24 6.54 13.76 4.88
C HIS A 24 6.07 12.35 5.23
N GLY A 25 7.01 11.40 5.21
CA GLY A 25 6.79 10.00 5.56
C GLY A 25 6.39 9.85 7.03
N GLN A 26 5.15 10.18 7.34
CA GLN A 26 4.57 9.93 8.65
C GLN A 26 4.19 8.46 8.70
N VAL A 27 4.76 7.75 9.66
CA VAL A 27 4.36 6.37 9.96
C VAL A 27 2.97 6.46 10.58
N MET A 28 1.98 5.95 9.85
CA MET A 28 0.59 5.95 10.26
C MET A 28 0.24 4.66 10.98
N THR A 29 -0.75 4.73 11.86
CA THR A 29 -1.31 3.58 12.55
C THR A 29 -2.76 3.45 12.16
N SER A 30 -3.08 2.43 11.35
CA SER A 30 -4.46 2.17 10.97
C SER A 30 -5.20 1.38 12.03
N ASN A 31 -6.34 1.90 12.46
CA ASN A 31 -7.28 1.23 13.35
C ASN A 31 -8.26 0.40 12.52
N GLY A 32 -7.76 -0.66 11.88
CA GLY A 32 -8.62 -1.62 11.21
C GLY A 32 -9.51 -2.39 12.21
N PRO A 33 -10.62 -2.98 11.73
CA PRO A 33 -11.58 -3.73 12.54
C PRO A 33 -10.99 -4.95 13.26
N ASP A 34 -9.98 -5.57 12.68
CA ASP A 34 -9.36 -6.81 13.16
C ASP A 34 -7.83 -6.67 13.25
N VAL A 35 -7.23 -5.94 12.31
CA VAL A 35 -5.78 -5.78 12.22
C VAL A 35 -5.38 -4.31 12.31
N ARG A 36 -4.56 -4.01 13.31
CA ARG A 36 -3.85 -2.72 13.43
C ARG A 36 -2.60 -2.76 12.56
N VAL A 37 -2.65 -2.08 11.41
CA VAL A 37 -1.51 -2.00 10.49
C VAL A 37 -0.72 -0.72 10.78
N ARG A 38 0.58 -0.83 11.02
CA ARG A 38 1.49 0.31 11.18
C ARG A 38 2.47 0.36 10.01
N GLY A 39 2.67 1.52 9.42
CA GLY A 39 3.60 1.71 8.30
C GLY A 39 3.39 3.02 7.56
N PHE A 40 4.10 3.21 6.46
CA PHE A 40 3.78 4.32 5.55
C PHE A 40 2.42 4.07 4.89
N SER A 41 1.69 5.14 4.55
CA SER A 41 0.34 5.07 3.96
C SER A 41 0.25 4.07 2.80
N CYS A 42 1.21 4.06 1.89
CA CYS A 42 1.27 3.10 0.78
C CYS A 42 1.43 1.62 1.21
N GLN A 43 2.16 1.35 2.30
CA GLN A 43 2.35 0.00 2.84
C GLN A 43 1.06 -0.47 3.51
N ILE A 44 0.36 0.47 4.17
CA ILE A 44 -0.96 0.21 4.79
C ILE A 44 -1.98 -0.14 3.70
N VAL A 45 -2.02 0.58 2.58
CA VAL A 45 -2.90 0.25 1.43
C VAL A 45 -2.68 -1.18 0.97
N LYS A 46 -1.42 -1.54 0.64
CA LYS A 46 -1.07 -2.89 0.18
C LYS A 46 -1.51 -3.96 1.17
N ARG A 47 -1.33 -3.70 2.47
CA ARG A 47 -1.75 -4.64 3.52
C ARG A 47 -3.27 -4.83 3.54
N TYR A 48 -4.05 -3.77 3.36
CA TYR A 48 -5.51 -3.88 3.30
C TYR A 48 -6.03 -4.56 2.04
N GLU A 49 -5.37 -4.38 0.90
CA GLU A 49 -5.72 -5.10 -0.32
C GLU A 49 -5.52 -6.62 -0.17
N ASP A 50 -4.43 -7.03 0.47
CA ASP A 50 -4.15 -8.45 0.73
C ASP A 50 -5.16 -9.04 1.72
N LEU A 51 -5.47 -8.33 2.82
CA LEU A 51 -6.49 -8.73 3.80
C LEU A 51 -7.89 -8.82 3.18
N ALA A 52 -8.23 -7.91 2.26
CA ALA A 52 -9.50 -7.95 1.55
C ALA A 52 -9.61 -9.21 0.67
N LYS A 53 -8.54 -9.57 -0.04
CA LYS A 53 -8.50 -10.80 -0.86
C LYS A 53 -8.64 -12.04 0.03
N GLU A 54 -7.89 -12.12 1.12
CA GLU A 54 -7.95 -13.23 2.07
C GLU A 54 -9.36 -13.40 2.66
N SER A 55 -10.00 -12.30 3.06
CA SER A 55 -11.36 -12.32 3.59
C SER A 55 -12.40 -12.77 2.57
N ARG A 56 -12.22 -12.40 1.29
CA ARG A 56 -13.06 -12.91 0.19
C ARG A 56 -12.90 -14.42 0.01
N PHE A 57 -11.68 -14.94 0.05
CA PHE A 57 -11.43 -16.39 -0.06
C PHE A 57 -11.94 -17.17 1.16
N ALA A 58 -11.91 -16.56 2.35
CA ALA A 58 -12.48 -17.13 3.58
C ALA A 58 -14.03 -17.10 3.62
N GLY A 59 -14.68 -16.42 2.66
CA GLY A 59 -16.15 -16.30 2.61
C GLY A 59 -16.72 -15.18 3.49
N HIS A 60 -15.88 -14.28 4.02
CA HIS A 60 -16.31 -13.14 4.82
C HIS A 60 -16.52 -11.87 3.97
N THR A 61 -17.71 -11.73 3.39
CA THR A 61 -18.06 -10.62 2.49
C THR A 61 -18.06 -9.24 3.16
N MET A 62 -18.67 -9.13 4.34
CA MET A 62 -18.72 -7.88 5.12
C MET A 62 -17.31 -7.38 5.50
N LEU A 63 -16.44 -8.30 5.94
CA LEU A 63 -15.05 -7.96 6.27
C LEU A 63 -14.28 -7.51 5.03
N ALA A 64 -14.47 -8.19 3.90
CA ALA A 64 -13.86 -7.80 2.65
C ALA A 64 -14.24 -6.37 2.22
N GLU A 65 -15.52 -6.00 2.33
CA GLU A 65 -15.99 -4.64 2.04
C GLU A 65 -15.34 -3.60 2.96
N GLN A 66 -15.29 -3.90 4.26
CA GLN A 66 -14.65 -3.03 5.23
C GLN A 66 -13.17 -2.80 4.93
N TYR A 67 -12.43 -3.86 4.53
CA TYR A 67 -11.03 -3.73 4.14
C TYR A 67 -10.84 -2.94 2.83
N THR A 68 -11.72 -3.09 1.86
CA THR A 68 -11.64 -2.29 0.63
C THR A 68 -11.86 -0.80 0.87
N GLN A 69 -12.79 -0.43 1.77
CA GLN A 69 -12.97 0.97 2.17
C GLN A 69 -11.73 1.54 2.87
N HIS A 70 -11.05 0.72 3.68
CA HIS A 70 -9.79 1.12 4.32
C HIS A 70 -8.68 1.34 3.28
N ALA A 71 -8.55 0.44 2.30
CA ALA A 71 -7.58 0.60 1.21
C ALA A 71 -7.82 1.92 0.44
N ASP A 72 -9.07 2.23 0.08
CA ASP A 72 -9.44 3.49 -0.59
C ASP A 72 -9.08 4.71 0.25
N HIS A 73 -9.37 4.68 1.56
CA HIS A 73 -9.03 5.77 2.47
C HIS A 73 -7.52 6.05 2.48
N TYR A 74 -6.70 5.04 2.72
CA TYR A 74 -5.25 5.21 2.78
C TYR A 74 -4.63 5.52 1.41
N THR A 75 -5.28 5.12 0.32
CA THR A 75 -4.85 5.47 -1.03
C THR A 75 -4.99 6.98 -1.26
N ARG A 76 -6.12 7.57 -0.85
CA ARG A 76 -6.33 9.04 -0.91
C ARG A 76 -5.35 9.80 -0.02
N VAL A 77 -5.06 9.26 1.17
CA VAL A 77 -4.06 9.82 2.09
C VAL A 77 -2.65 9.70 1.52
N ALA A 78 -2.33 8.61 0.81
CA ALA A 78 -1.03 8.38 0.20
C ALA A 78 -0.78 9.27 -1.03
N THR A 79 -1.81 9.56 -1.82
CA THR A 79 -1.69 10.40 -3.03
C THR A 79 -1.75 11.89 -2.75
N GLY A 80 -2.13 12.32 -1.55
CA GLY A 80 -2.15 13.74 -1.18
C GLY A 80 -3.18 14.55 -1.95
N ALA A 81 -4.32 13.97 -2.34
CA ALA A 81 -5.41 14.70 -2.97
C ALA A 81 -6.20 15.51 -1.91
N ALA A 82 -5.72 16.73 -1.65
CA ALA A 82 -6.48 17.89 -1.18
C ALA A 82 -6.08 19.09 -2.04
#